data_AF-A0A6C0HMK7-F1
#
_entry.id   AF-A0A6C0HMK7-F1
#
_cell.length_a   1.000
_cell.length_b   1.000
_cell.length_c   1.000
_cell.angle_alpha   90.00
_cell.angle_beta   90.00
_cell.angle_gamma   90.00
#
_symmetry.space_group_name_H-M   'P 1'
#
loop_
_entity.id
_entity.type
_entity.pdbx_description
1 polymer ?
#
loop_
_entity_poly.entity_id
_entity_poly.type
_entity_poly.pdbx_seq_one_letter_code
_entity_poly.pdbx_strand_id
1 'polypeptide(L)'
;MLWSDVLTNWENGITLKYPKNVKGKFQWNTSVLKNDGNVAFTQTFRTNEKLAQIQNKKDFEEYIEKSQNKYVVSFPNLSKDTMLVIPMPIQGKNYATLRDFIDNAPKTQQQEFWKHVAKVAKKFMNEKGKVWISVHGLGVNYTHVRISTRPKYYFDNELKNE
;
A
#
# COMPACT_ATOMS: atom_id res chain seq x y z
N MET A 1 -12.55 -14.10 5.80
CA MET A 1 -12.30 -13.41 4.52
C MET A 1 -10.98 -13.91 3.97
N LEU A 2 -10.97 -14.33 2.72
CA LEU A 2 -9.76 -14.76 2.04
C LEU A 2 -9.06 -13.57 1.39
N TRP A 3 -7.77 -13.73 1.08
CA TRP A 3 -7.04 -12.76 0.27
C TRP A 3 -7.67 -12.56 -1.12
N SER A 4 -8.20 -13.62 -1.73
CA SER A 4 -8.92 -13.54 -3.00
C SER A 4 -10.12 -12.58 -2.93
N ASP A 5 -10.91 -12.65 -1.86
CA ASP A 5 -12.03 -11.73 -1.62
C ASP A 5 -11.56 -10.27 -1.53
N VAL A 6 -10.44 -10.02 -0.84
CA VAL A 6 -9.86 -8.68 -0.69
C VAL A 6 -9.39 -8.13 -2.03
N LEU A 7 -8.71 -8.96 -2.83
CA LEU A 7 -8.25 -8.56 -4.16
C LEU A 7 -9.44 -8.25 -5.08
N THR A 8 -10.48 -9.08 -5.07
CA THR A 8 -11.72 -8.84 -5.83
C THR A 8 -12.43 -7.57 -5.37
N ASN A 9 -12.48 -7.30 -4.06
CA ASN A 9 -13.02 -6.06 -3.54
C ASN A 9 -12.26 -4.84 -4.08
N TRP A 10 -10.93 -4.87 -4.03
CA TRP A 10 -10.10 -3.79 -4.56
C TRP A 10 -10.30 -3.59 -6.08
N GLU A 11 -10.38 -4.69 -6.85
CA GLU A 11 -10.69 -4.66 -8.29
C GLU A 11 -12.06 -4.05 -8.60
N ASN A 12 -13.04 -4.30 -7.74
CA ASN A 12 -14.39 -3.74 -7.85
C ASN A 12 -14.51 -2.32 -7.25
N GLY A 13 -13.40 -1.71 -6.83
CA GLY A 13 -13.38 -0.35 -6.31
C GLY A 13 -13.91 -0.21 -4.87
N ILE A 14 -13.94 -1.31 -4.12
CA ILE A 14 -14.11 -1.28 -2.66
C ILE A 14 -12.73 -1.07 -2.06
N THR A 15 -12.48 0.11 -1.49
CA THR A 15 -11.15 0.54 -1.04
C THR A 15 -10.84 0.08 0.39
N LEU A 16 -9.57 0.09 0.76
CA LEU A 16 -9.16 -0.12 2.16
C LEU A 16 -9.82 0.94 3.06
N LYS A 17 -10.37 0.47 4.18
CA LYS A 17 -10.80 1.29 5.32
C LYS A 17 -9.99 0.88 6.54
N TYR A 18 -9.85 1.80 7.49
CA TYR A 18 -9.20 1.53 8.76
C TYR A 18 -10.20 1.60 9.94
N PRO A 19 -9.94 0.91 11.06
CA PRO A 19 -10.85 0.89 12.21
C PRO A 19 -11.07 2.27 12.86
N LYS A 20 -12.29 2.57 13.31
CA LYS A 20 -12.66 3.87 13.93
C LYS A 20 -11.90 4.21 15.22
N ASN A 21 -11.34 3.20 15.89
CA ASN A 21 -10.52 3.35 17.09
C ASN A 21 -9.06 3.76 16.78
N VAL A 22 -8.62 3.70 15.53
CA VAL A 22 -7.29 4.19 15.13
C VAL A 22 -7.34 5.73 15.01
N LYS A 23 -6.91 6.44 16.06
CA LYS A 23 -7.03 7.90 16.16
C LYS A 23 -5.84 8.68 15.60
N GLY A 24 -4.70 8.06 15.32
CA GLY A 24 -3.49 8.70 14.78
C GLY A 24 -3.14 8.29 13.35
N LYS A 25 -2.07 8.87 12.79
CA LYS A 25 -1.42 8.34 11.59
C LYS A 25 -0.87 6.96 11.90
N PHE A 26 -0.93 6.05 10.94
CA PHE A 26 -0.66 4.64 11.20
C PHE A 26 0.21 3.98 10.13
N GLN A 27 0.82 2.88 10.57
CA GLN A 27 1.43 1.86 9.75
C GLN A 27 0.44 0.70 9.58
N TRP A 28 0.59 -0.06 8.51
CA TRP A 28 -0.34 -1.12 8.15
C TRP A 28 0.41 -2.36 7.68
N ASN A 29 0.06 -3.51 8.25
CA ASN A 29 0.58 -4.84 7.93
C ASN A 29 -0.58 -5.77 7.53
N THR A 30 -0.29 -6.76 6.69
CA THR A 30 -1.25 -7.81 6.30
C THR A 30 -0.67 -9.20 6.51
N SER A 31 -1.48 -10.25 6.52
CA SER A 31 -1.00 -11.62 6.30
C SER A 31 -0.29 -11.74 4.95
N VAL A 32 0.41 -12.85 4.75
CA VAL A 32 1.07 -13.15 3.46
C VAL A 32 0.03 -13.49 2.38
N LEU A 33 0.17 -12.89 1.20
CA LEU A 33 -0.57 -13.27 0.00
C LEU A 33 0.17 -14.39 -0.72
N LYS A 34 -0.46 -15.56 -0.82
CA LYS A 34 0.06 -16.77 -1.50
C LYS A 34 -1.10 -17.63 -2.03
N ASN A 35 -0.81 -18.69 -2.78
CA ASN A 35 -1.78 -19.67 -3.27
C ASN A 35 -3.01 -19.03 -3.94
N ASP A 36 -2.79 -18.10 -4.88
CA ASP A 36 -3.86 -17.36 -5.59
C ASP A 36 -4.85 -16.62 -4.67
N GLY A 37 -4.43 -16.33 -3.44
CA GLY A 37 -5.27 -15.70 -2.43
C GLY A 37 -6.20 -16.66 -1.69
N ASN A 38 -6.09 -17.97 -1.90
CA ASN A 38 -6.80 -19.01 -1.13
C ASN A 38 -6.14 -19.25 0.24
N VAL A 39 -5.92 -18.17 0.97
CA VAL A 39 -5.39 -18.12 2.34
C VAL A 39 -6.10 -17.00 3.09
N ALA A 40 -6.14 -17.09 4.41
CA ALA A 40 -6.81 -16.10 5.24
C ALA A 40 -6.18 -14.71 5.09
N PHE A 41 -7.03 -13.69 4.99
CA PHE A 41 -6.61 -12.30 5.09
C PHE A 41 -6.76 -11.80 6.51
N THR A 42 -5.67 -11.32 7.09
CA THR A 42 -5.63 -10.58 8.35
C THR A 42 -4.85 -9.29 8.14
N GLN A 43 -5.11 -8.29 8.98
CA GLN A 43 -4.40 -7.01 8.92
C GLN A 43 -4.33 -6.37 10.30
N THR A 44 -3.25 -5.64 10.55
CA THR A 44 -3.07 -4.86 11.77
C THR A 44 -2.66 -3.43 11.45
N PHE A 45 -2.99 -2.54 12.38
CA PHE A 45 -2.71 -1.11 12.31
C PHE A 45 -1.95 -0.69 13.56
N ARG A 46 -0.88 0.08 13.39
CA ARG A 46 -0.12 0.65 14.51
C ARG A 46 0.00 2.15 14.35
N THR A 47 -0.57 2.91 15.28
CA THR A 47 -0.38 4.36 15.34
C THR A 47 1.08 4.69 15.60
N ASN A 48 1.60 5.70 14.90
CA ASN A 48 2.98 6.14 15.06
C ASN A 48 3.08 7.66 14.86
N GLU A 49 3.39 8.36 15.94
CA GLU A 49 3.49 9.83 15.99
C GLU A 49 4.68 10.38 15.21
N LYS A 50 5.69 9.53 14.91
CA LYS A 50 6.84 9.92 14.10
C LYS A 50 6.54 10.01 12.61
N LEU A 51 5.33 9.62 12.18
CA LEU A 51 4.92 9.76 10.80
C LEU A 51 4.73 11.23 10.44
N ALA A 52 5.26 11.62 9.27
CA ALA A 52 5.30 13.01 8.86
C ALA A 52 3.91 13.64 8.68
N GLN A 53 3.84 14.94 8.95
CA GLN A 53 2.62 15.72 8.77
C GLN A 53 2.42 16.15 7.31
N ILE A 54 3.50 16.48 6.61
CA ILE A 54 3.48 17.05 5.26
C ILE A 54 4.15 16.09 4.29
N GLN A 55 3.56 15.95 3.10
CA GLN A 55 4.10 15.09 2.06
C GLN A 55 5.43 15.63 1.50
N ASN A 56 6.37 14.73 1.19
CA ASN A 56 7.54 15.02 0.39
C ASN A 56 7.67 13.97 -0.73
N LYS A 57 7.55 14.42 -1.98
CA LYS A 57 7.53 13.55 -3.17
C LYS A 57 8.90 13.39 -3.84
N LYS A 58 9.96 14.05 -3.33
CA LYS A 58 11.27 14.11 -3.97
C LYS A 58 11.84 12.74 -4.34
N ASP A 59 11.73 11.77 -3.43
CA ASP A 59 12.27 10.42 -3.64
C ASP A 59 11.55 9.63 -4.75
N PHE A 60 10.36 10.09 -5.16
CA PHE A 60 9.54 9.45 -6.18
C PHE A 60 9.30 10.33 -7.41
N GLU A 61 9.92 11.51 -7.49
CA GLU A 61 9.66 12.53 -8.51
C GLU A 61 9.88 11.97 -9.93
N GLU A 62 10.98 11.25 -10.15
CA GLU A 62 11.28 10.63 -11.44
C GLU A 62 10.16 9.69 -11.93
N TYR A 63 9.56 8.90 -11.02
CA TYR A 63 8.49 7.96 -11.38
C TYR A 63 7.16 8.68 -11.62
N ILE A 64 6.91 9.76 -10.88
CA ILE A 64 5.73 10.60 -11.05
C ILE A 64 5.79 11.28 -12.42
N GLU A 65 6.91 11.91 -12.78
CA GLU A 65 7.07 12.64 -14.04
C GLU A 65 6.99 11.73 -15.28
N LYS A 66 7.50 10.50 -15.18
CA LYS A 66 7.46 9.53 -16.28
C LYS A 66 6.11 8.84 -16.45
N SER A 67 5.22 8.92 -15.45
CA SER A 67 3.93 8.22 -15.49
C SER A 67 2.92 8.92 -16.39
N GLN A 68 2.32 8.17 -17.31
CA GLN A 68 1.15 8.62 -18.08
C GLN A 68 -0.17 8.36 -17.33
N ASN A 69 -0.14 7.58 -16.25
CA ASN A 69 -1.31 7.34 -15.40
C ASN A 69 -1.44 8.48 -14.39
N LYS A 70 -2.61 9.16 -14.39
CA LYS A 70 -2.90 10.30 -13.53
C LYS A 70 -3.33 9.96 -12.10
N TYR A 71 -3.54 8.69 -11.76
CA TYR A 71 -4.05 8.26 -10.46
C TYR A 71 -2.99 7.57 -9.60
N VAL A 72 -2.20 6.69 -10.19
CA VAL A 72 -1.28 5.78 -9.48
C VAL A 72 -0.11 5.38 -10.38
N VAL A 73 1.07 5.21 -9.78
CA VAL A 73 2.24 4.63 -10.45
C VAL A 73 2.86 3.55 -9.57
N SER A 74 3.47 2.55 -10.21
CA SER A 74 4.21 1.50 -9.51
C SER A 74 5.56 1.22 -10.16
N PHE A 75 6.56 0.92 -9.35
CA PHE A 75 7.93 0.68 -9.79
C PHE A 75 8.66 -0.26 -8.81
N PRO A 76 9.68 -1.00 -9.26
CA PRO A 76 10.49 -1.82 -8.36
C PRO A 76 11.41 -0.94 -7.50
N ASN A 77 11.73 -1.40 -6.30
CA ASN A 77 12.86 -0.84 -5.54
C ASN A 77 14.21 -1.26 -6.16
N LEU A 78 15.31 -0.68 -5.67
CA LEU A 78 16.67 -0.94 -6.19
C LEU A 78 17.02 -2.44 -6.28
N SER A 79 16.70 -3.21 -5.23
CA SER A 79 16.94 -4.66 -5.19
C SER A 79 15.88 -5.50 -5.91
N LYS A 80 14.84 -4.88 -6.48
CA LYS A 80 13.73 -5.51 -7.23
C LYS A 80 12.98 -6.62 -6.48
N ASP A 81 13.13 -6.68 -5.15
CA ASP A 81 12.42 -7.59 -4.25
C ASP A 81 11.17 -6.93 -3.64
N THR A 82 10.84 -5.72 -4.07
CA THR A 82 9.65 -4.98 -3.66
C THR A 82 9.12 -4.15 -4.81
N MET A 83 7.83 -4.28 -5.10
CA MET A 83 7.10 -3.30 -5.89
C MET A 83 6.56 -2.22 -4.95
N LEU A 84 6.84 -0.96 -5.27
CA LEU A 84 6.25 0.20 -4.63
C LEU A 84 5.08 0.68 -5.47
N VAL A 85 3.96 0.98 -4.83
CA VAL A 85 2.76 1.57 -5.46
C VAL A 85 2.43 2.86 -4.73
N ILE A 86 2.40 3.98 -5.45
CA ILE A 86 2.18 5.32 -4.89
C ILE A 86 1.05 6.04 -5.62
N PRO A 87 0.23 6.85 -4.93
CA PRO A 87 -0.76 7.69 -5.59
C PRO A 87 -0.07 8.85 -6.31
N MET A 88 -0.59 9.27 -7.45
CA MET A 88 -0.13 10.50 -8.10
C MET A 88 -0.48 11.73 -7.27
N PRO A 89 0.40 12.73 -7.16
CA PRO A 89 0.13 13.91 -6.33
C PRO A 89 -1.02 14.73 -6.94
N ILE A 90 -1.86 15.30 -6.08
CA ILE A 90 -2.89 16.27 -6.46
C ILE A 90 -2.61 17.57 -5.74
N GLN A 91 -2.64 18.70 -6.46
CA GLN A 91 -2.44 20.01 -5.88
C GLN A 91 -3.46 20.27 -4.75
N GLY A 92 -2.99 20.79 -3.62
CA GLY A 92 -3.82 21.03 -2.43
C GLY A 92 -4.20 19.78 -1.63
N LYS A 93 -3.72 18.59 -2.01
CA LYS A 93 -3.89 17.35 -1.24
C LYS A 93 -2.59 16.93 -0.56
N ASN A 94 -2.73 16.20 0.55
CA ASN A 94 -1.63 15.69 1.33
C ASN A 94 -1.71 14.17 1.42
N TYR A 95 -0.69 13.48 0.91
CA TYR A 95 -0.55 12.03 0.91
C TYR A 95 0.67 11.56 1.71
N ALA A 96 1.09 12.31 2.73
CA ALA A 96 2.27 11.97 3.55
C ALA A 96 2.21 10.55 4.13
N THR A 97 1.02 10.10 4.53
CA THR A 97 0.77 8.76 5.07
C THR A 97 -0.46 8.11 4.46
N LEU A 98 -0.58 6.79 4.61
CA LEU A 98 -1.75 6.03 4.15
C LEU A 98 -3.06 6.59 4.71
N ARG A 99 -3.05 7.08 5.94
CA ARG A 99 -4.22 7.76 6.51
C ARG A 99 -4.55 9.03 5.74
N ASP A 100 -3.57 9.90 5.51
CA ASP A 100 -3.79 11.15 4.79
C ASP A 100 -4.31 10.88 3.36
N PHE A 101 -3.84 9.80 2.71
CA PHE A 101 -4.38 9.37 1.43
C PHE A 101 -5.85 8.93 1.52
N ILE A 102 -6.20 8.04 2.46
CA ILE A 102 -7.57 7.55 2.64
C ILE A 102 -8.53 8.69 2.97
N ASP A 103 -8.10 9.64 3.80
CA ASP A 103 -8.96 10.74 4.29
C ASP A 103 -9.13 11.85 3.25
N ASN A 104 -8.11 12.15 2.44
CA ASN A 104 -8.09 13.36 1.60
C ASN A 104 -8.23 13.10 0.09
N ALA A 105 -7.88 11.92 -0.41
CA ALA A 105 -7.84 11.65 -1.85
C ALA A 105 -9.25 11.56 -2.44
N PRO A 106 -9.48 12.04 -3.67
CA PRO A 106 -10.75 11.83 -4.38
C PRO A 106 -11.11 10.35 -4.45
N LYS A 107 -12.40 10.02 -4.29
CA LYS A 107 -12.88 8.63 -4.31
C LYS A 107 -12.38 7.86 -5.53
N THR A 108 -12.43 8.46 -6.72
CA THR A 108 -11.93 7.85 -7.96
C THR A 108 -10.45 7.49 -7.85
N GLN A 109 -9.61 8.37 -7.27
CA GLN A 109 -8.19 8.06 -7.12
C GLN A 109 -7.98 6.91 -6.13
N GLN A 110 -8.72 6.87 -5.01
CA GLN A 110 -8.62 5.75 -4.07
C GLN A 110 -8.99 4.42 -4.73
N GLN A 111 -10.05 4.42 -5.55
CA GLN A 111 -10.48 3.23 -6.29
C GLN A 111 -9.44 2.77 -7.29
N GLU A 112 -8.95 3.66 -8.15
CA GLU A 112 -7.94 3.32 -9.15
C GLU A 112 -6.61 2.90 -8.51
N PHE A 113 -6.24 3.51 -7.38
CA PHE A 113 -5.07 3.10 -6.60
C PHE A 113 -5.19 1.66 -6.11
N TRP A 114 -6.29 1.29 -5.45
CA TRP A 114 -6.46 -0.07 -4.91
C TRP A 114 -6.65 -1.13 -6.01
N LYS A 115 -7.32 -0.81 -7.11
CA LYS A 115 -7.34 -1.67 -8.31
C LYS A 115 -5.93 -1.96 -8.82
N HIS A 116 -5.09 -0.93 -8.88
CA HIS A 116 -3.70 -1.08 -9.32
C HIS A 116 -2.86 -1.87 -8.32
N VAL A 117 -3.04 -1.66 -7.01
CA VAL A 117 -2.41 -2.48 -5.96
C VAL A 117 -2.79 -3.96 -6.13
N ALA A 118 -4.07 -4.28 -6.35
CA ALA A 118 -4.51 -5.67 -6.58
C ALA A 118 -3.83 -6.28 -7.81
N LYS A 119 -3.79 -5.56 -8.92
CA LYS A 119 -3.12 -5.98 -10.17
C LYS A 119 -1.63 -6.27 -9.95
N VAL A 120 -0.92 -5.35 -9.30
CA VAL A 120 0.52 -5.50 -9.03
C VAL A 120 0.76 -6.65 -8.04
N ALA A 121 -0.09 -6.79 -7.03
CA ALA A 121 0.03 -7.85 -6.02
C ALA A 121 -0.16 -9.24 -6.63
N LYS A 122 -1.19 -9.44 -7.46
CA LYS A 122 -1.43 -10.70 -8.18
C LYS A 122 -0.23 -11.04 -9.08
N LYS A 123 0.19 -10.09 -9.92
CA LYS A 123 1.33 -10.30 -10.82
C LYS A 123 2.60 -10.68 -10.05
N PHE A 124 2.94 -9.92 -9.00
CA PHE A 124 4.17 -10.14 -8.26
C PHE A 124 4.12 -11.41 -7.39
N MET A 125 2.95 -11.77 -6.87
CA MET A 125 2.73 -13.07 -6.23
C MET A 125 2.92 -14.22 -7.21
N ASN A 126 2.32 -14.16 -8.40
CA ASN A 126 2.49 -15.20 -9.41
C ASN A 126 3.96 -15.39 -9.81
N GLU A 127 4.72 -14.30 -9.92
CA GLU A 127 6.15 -14.33 -10.24
C GLU A 127 7.04 -14.86 -9.11
N LYS A 128 6.62 -14.71 -7.84
CA LYS A 128 7.47 -14.95 -6.65
C LYS A 128 6.95 -16.05 -5.73
N GLY A 129 5.79 -16.63 -6.02
CA GLY A 129 5.07 -17.60 -5.20
C GLY A 129 4.31 -17.01 -4.00
N LYS A 130 4.87 -15.98 -3.34
CA LYS A 130 4.22 -15.26 -2.24
C LYS A 130 4.73 -13.83 -2.06
N VAL A 131 3.90 -12.96 -1.52
CA VAL A 131 4.24 -11.56 -1.22
C VAL A 131 3.58 -11.06 0.06
N TRP A 132 4.22 -10.08 0.70
CA TRP A 132 3.69 -9.32 1.83
C TRP A 132 3.33 -7.92 1.40
N ILE A 133 2.17 -7.44 1.83
CA ILE A 133 1.68 -6.10 1.52
C ILE A 133 1.73 -5.24 2.80
N SER A 134 2.29 -4.03 2.73
CA SER A 134 2.38 -3.15 3.91
C SER A 134 2.56 -1.67 3.58
N VAL A 135 2.32 -0.82 4.57
CA VAL A 135 2.73 0.59 4.57
C VAL A 135 3.43 0.94 5.88
N HIS A 136 4.65 1.49 5.80
CA HIS A 136 5.46 1.86 6.97
C HIS A 136 5.68 3.37 7.14
N GLY A 137 5.96 4.12 6.07
CA GLY A 137 5.92 5.59 6.06
C GLY A 137 7.02 6.38 6.77
N LEU A 138 7.99 5.76 7.49
CA LEU A 138 9.03 6.51 8.21
C LEU A 138 10.25 6.94 7.36
N GLY A 139 10.53 6.27 6.24
CA GLY A 139 11.70 6.57 5.40
C GLY A 139 11.44 7.61 4.31
N VAL A 140 10.21 7.65 3.79
CA VAL A 140 9.76 8.59 2.77
C VAL A 140 8.40 9.10 3.19
N ASN A 141 8.25 10.42 3.26
CA ASN A 141 7.06 11.11 3.73
C ASN A 141 5.99 11.18 2.62
N TYR A 142 5.68 10.05 2.01
CA TYR A 142 4.68 9.94 0.95
C TYR A 142 4.09 8.54 1.00
N THR A 143 2.80 8.38 0.76
CA THR A 143 2.14 7.07 0.82
C THR A 143 2.73 6.13 -0.22
N HIS A 144 3.23 4.98 0.22
CA HIS A 144 3.73 3.94 -0.66
C HIS A 144 3.39 2.56 -0.10
N VAL A 145 2.52 1.85 -0.81
CA VAL A 145 2.25 0.44 -0.55
C VAL A 145 3.45 -0.36 -1.05
N ARG A 146 4.01 -1.19 -0.17
CA ARG A 146 5.04 -2.16 -0.49
C ARG A 146 4.37 -3.48 -0.77
N ILE A 147 4.73 -4.11 -1.89
CA ILE A 147 4.40 -5.50 -2.21
C ILE A 147 5.75 -6.21 -2.32
N SER A 148 6.12 -6.97 -1.30
CA SER A 148 7.49 -7.44 -1.07
C SER A 148 7.58 -8.95 -1.03
N THR A 149 8.69 -9.54 -1.47
CA THR A 149 8.95 -10.99 -1.36
C THR A 149 9.27 -11.46 0.06
N ARG A 150 9.32 -10.53 1.02
CA ARG A 150 9.55 -10.75 2.46
C ARG A 150 8.87 -9.64 3.27
N PRO A 151 8.53 -9.85 4.55
CA PRO A 151 7.79 -8.91 5.40
C PRO A 151 8.63 -7.70 5.84
N LYS A 152 8.96 -6.82 4.90
CA LYS A 152 9.80 -5.64 5.17
C LYS A 152 9.09 -4.62 6.03
N TYR A 153 9.77 -4.18 7.08
CA TYR A 153 9.30 -3.16 8.03
C TYR A 153 7.99 -3.53 8.72
N TYR A 154 7.75 -4.83 8.89
CA TYR A 154 6.63 -5.31 9.66
C TYR A 154 6.84 -4.99 11.14
N PHE A 155 5.80 -4.46 11.77
CA PHE A 155 5.76 -4.30 13.22
C PHE A 155 5.08 -5.47 13.93
N ASP A 156 4.23 -6.17 13.20
CA ASP A 156 3.51 -7.33 13.68
C ASP A 156 4.34 -8.58 13.45
N ASN A 157 4.73 -9.25 14.54
CA ASN A 157 5.58 -10.44 14.48
C ASN A 157 4.80 -11.68 14.05
N GLU A 158 3.49 -11.74 14.28
CA GLU A 158 2.67 -12.88 13.86
C GLU A 158 2.56 -12.88 12.34
N LEU A 159 2.12 -11.75 11.77
CA LEU A 159 1.98 -11.60 10.31
C LEU A 159 3.31 -11.71 9.56
N LYS A 160 4.43 -11.41 10.23
CA LYS A 160 5.78 -11.55 9.67
C LYS A 160 6.20 -13.01 9.47
N ASN A 161 5.71 -13.93 10.30
CA ASN A 161 6.22 -15.31 10.35
C ASN A 161 5.36 -16.33 9.57
N GLU A 162 4.31 -15.89 8.86
CA GLU A 162 3.42 -16.72 8.01
C GLU A 162 4.00 -17.13 6.63
#